data_AF-A0A7K0BWY7-F1
#
_entry.id   AF-A0A7K0BWY7-F1
#
_cell.length_a   1.000
_cell.length_b   1.000
_cell.length_c   1.000
_cell.angle_alpha   90.00
_cell.angle_beta   90.00
_cell.angle_gamma   90.00
#
_symmetry.space_group_name_H-M   'P 1'
#
loop_
_entity.id
_entity.type
_entity.pdbx_description
1 polymer ?
#
loop_
_entity_poly.entity_id
_entity_poly.type
_entity_poly.pdbx_seq_one_letter_code
_entity_poly.pdbx_strand_id
1 'polypeptide(L)' 'MDGDGRRIEVIGGSGVYLLVLKGSGDVVGSFYSEGDGWWRGRTPGGEVRRLWVEPDAEEPWREVGERMLRP' A
#
# COMPACT_ATOMS: atom_id res chain seq x y z
N MET A 1 24.01 -15.56 -5.59
CA MET A 1 23.17 -14.80 -6.52
C MET A 1 22.34 -13.89 -5.67
N ASP A 2 22.54 -12.61 -5.92
CA ASP A 2 22.22 -11.49 -5.07
C ASP A 2 20.73 -11.47 -4.69
N GLY A 3 20.47 -11.18 -3.42
CA GLY A 3 19.13 -10.91 -2.93
C GLY A 3 18.60 -9.67 -3.64
N ASP A 4 17.92 -9.86 -4.75
CA ASP A 4 17.09 -8.85 -5.38
C ASP A 4 15.94 -8.56 -4.42
N GLY A 5 16.22 -7.70 -3.45
CA GLY A 5 15.25 -7.18 -2.49
C GLY A 5 14.22 -6.43 -3.29
N ARG A 6 13.17 -7.16 -3.73
CA ARG A 6 12.00 -6.64 -4.45
C ARG A 6 11.45 -5.45 -3.69
N ARG A 7 11.91 -4.26 -4.05
CA ARG A 7 11.53 -3.02 -3.39
C ARG A 7 10.16 -2.64 -3.93
N ILE A 8 9.16 -2.61 -3.07
CA ILE A 8 7.82 -2.17 -3.44
C ILE A 8 7.73 -0.67 -3.21
N GLU A 9 7.23 0.05 -4.21
CA GLU A 9 6.92 1.48 -4.16
C GLU A 9 5.40 1.67 -4.09
N VAL A 10 4.99 2.74 -3.42
CA VAL A 10 3.59 3.16 -3.36
C VAL A 10 3.41 4.29 -4.35
N ILE A 11 2.54 4.12 -5.34
CA ILE A 11 2.19 5.16 -6.30
C ILE A 11 0.68 5.40 -6.24
N GLY A 12 0.23 6.64 -6.38
CA GLY A 12 -1.20 6.93 -6.36
C GLY A 12 -1.51 8.36 -5.96
N GLY A 13 -2.78 8.60 -5.69
CA GLY A 13 -3.33 9.89 -5.32
C GLY A 13 -4.85 9.84 -5.23
N SER A 14 -5.45 10.90 -4.70
CA SER A 14 -6.92 11.01 -4.57
C SER A 14 -7.57 9.81 -3.85
N GLY A 15 -6.88 9.26 -2.84
CA GLY A 15 -7.41 8.16 -2.03
C GLY A 15 -7.31 6.77 -2.67
N VAL A 16 -6.61 6.59 -3.80
CA VAL A 16 -6.36 5.27 -4.42
C VAL A 16 -4.87 5.12 -4.71
N TYR A 17 -4.29 3.99 -4.29
CA TYR A 17 -2.86 3.74 -4.35
C TYR A 17 -2.56 2.30 -4.77
N LEU A 18 -1.44 2.13 -5.47
CA LEU A 18 -0.92 0.87 -5.98
C LEU A 18 0.41 0.54 -5.31
N LEU A 19 0.60 -0.74 -5.02
CA LEU A 19 1.87 -1.31 -4.58
C LEU A 19 2.56 -1.88 -5.81
N VAL A 20 3.70 -1.31 -6.18
CA VAL A 20 4.37 -1.59 -7.45
C VAL A 20 5.78 -2.11 -7.23
N LEU A 21 6.17 -3.17 -7.93
CA LEU A 21 7.54 -3.66 -7.92
C LEU A 21 8.47 -2.67 -8.63
N LYS A 22 9.45 -2.13 -7.90
CA LYS A 22 10.49 -1.28 -8.47
C LYS A 22 11.31 -2.08 -9.48
N GLY A 23 11.39 -1.58 -10.70
CA GLY A 23 12.11 -2.23 -11.81
C GLY A 23 11.16 -2.72 -12.90
N SER A 24 10.24 -3.66 -12.58
CA SER A 24 9.28 -4.17 -13.56
C SER A 24 8.06 -3.28 -13.73
N GLY A 25 7.67 -2.54 -12.69
CA GLY A 25 6.43 -1.78 -12.69
C GLY A 25 5.18 -2.63 -12.46
N ASP A 26 5.34 -3.91 -12.09
CA ASP A 26 4.21 -4.80 -11.84
C ASP A 26 3.42 -4.34 -10.62
N VAL A 27 2.10 -4.26 -10.76
CA VAL A 27 1.17 -4.02 -9.65
C VAL A 27 1.00 -5.32 -8.88
N VAL A 28 1.46 -5.32 -7.63
CA VAL A 28 1.34 -6.48 -6.73
C VAL A 28 0.24 -6.30 -5.68
N GLY A 29 -0.29 -5.09 -5.53
CA GLY A 29 -1.40 -4.82 -4.62
C GLY A 29 -1.97 -3.44 -4.84
N SER A 30 -3.05 -3.14 -4.11
CA SER A 30 -3.69 -1.83 -4.16
C SER A 30 -4.44 -1.55 -2.88
N PHE A 31 -4.66 -0.29 -2.57
CA PHE A 31 -5.51 0.11 -1.45
C PHE A 31 -6.18 1.45 -1.74
N TYR A 32 -7.30 1.69 -1.07
CA TYR A 32 -8.08 2.91 -1.23
C TYR A 32 -8.70 3.36 0.10
N SER A 33 -8.98 4.66 0.19
CA SER A 33 -9.64 5.28 1.33
C SER A 33 -11.14 5.00 1.28
N GLU A 34 -11.70 4.54 2.41
CA GLU A 34 -13.14 4.40 2.62
C GLU A 34 -13.75 5.64 3.30
N GLY A 35 -12.92 6.62 3.70
CA GLY A 35 -13.31 7.75 4.54
C GLY A 35 -13.05 7.53 6.03
N ASP A 36 -13.08 8.60 6.82
CA ASP A 36 -12.96 8.57 8.29
C ASP A 36 -11.74 7.79 8.83
N GLY A 37 -10.61 7.87 8.12
CA GLY A 37 -9.36 7.19 8.48
C GLY A 37 -9.33 5.70 8.12
N TRP A 38 -10.40 5.15 7.55
CA TRP A 38 -10.44 3.76 7.11
C TRP A 38 -9.89 3.58 5.70
N TRP A 39 -9.12 2.51 5.54
CA TRP A 39 -8.53 2.11 4.27
C TRP A 39 -8.74 0.63 4.05
N ARG A 40 -8.94 0.24 2.79
CA ARG A 40 -9.08 -1.15 2.39
C ARG A 40 -8.19 -1.44 1.21
N GLY A 41 -7.57 -2.62 1.19
CA GLY A 41 -6.66 -2.98 0.12
C GLY A 41 -6.34 -4.46 0.06
N ARG A 42 -5.67 -4.84 -1.02
CA ARG A 42 -5.11 -6.16 -1.26
C ARG A 42 -3.58 -6.10 -1.15
N THR A 43 -3.02 -6.96 -0.31
CA THR A 43 -1.56 -7.07 -0.11
C THR A 43 -0.89 -7.80 -1.27
N PRO A 44 0.46 -7.74 -1.38
CA PRO A 44 1.21 -8.56 -2.33
C PRO A 44 0.98 -10.07 -2.19
N GLY A 45 0.67 -10.54 -0.99
CA GLY A 45 0.28 -11.94 -0.73
C GLY A 45 -1.13 -12.29 -1.18
N GLY A 46 -1.89 -11.31 -1.66
CA GLY A 46 -3.26 -11.48 -2.15
C GLY A 46 -4.34 -11.37 -1.08
N GLU A 47 -3.97 -11.15 0.19
CA GLU A 47 -4.90 -10.97 1.31
C GLU A 47 -5.60 -9.62 1.22
N VAL A 48 -6.87 -9.56 1.66
CA VAL A 48 -7.58 -8.29 1.83
C VAL A 48 -7.43 -7.82 3.26
N ARG A 49 -6.97 -6.59 3.45
CA ARG A 49 -6.86 -5.94 4.76
C ARG A 49 -7.69 -4.68 4.81
N ARG A 50 -8.17 -4.40 6.02
CA ARG A 50 -8.84 -3.14 6.37
C ARG A 50 -8.09 -2.53 7.54
N LEU A 51 -7.58 -1.32 7.35
CA LEU A 51 -6.70 -0.64 8.30
C LEU A 51 -7.31 0.71 8.66
N TRP A 52 -7.22 1.06 9.93
CA TRP A 52 -7.48 2.42 10.39
C TRP A 52 -6.16 3.14 10.63
N VAL A 53 -6.10 4.39 10.19
CA VAL A 53 -5.05 5.37 10.47
C VAL A 53 -5.70 6.68 10.87
N GLU A 54 -4.97 7.55 11.58
CA GLU A 54 -5.47 8.87 11.96
C GLU A 54 -5.83 9.68 10.70
N PRO A 55 -7.07 10.18 10.56
CA PRO A 55 -7.51 10.93 9.37
C PRO A 55 -6.66 12.17 9.08
N ASP A 56 -6.15 12.81 10.13
CA ASP A 56 -5.38 14.06 10.05
C ASP A 56 -3.85 13.84 9.98
N ALA A 57 -3.40 12.60 9.77
CA ALA A 57 -1.99 12.34 9.50
C ALA A 57 -1.53 13.11 8.25
N GLU A 58 -0.26 13.51 8.21
CA GLU A 58 0.29 14.28 7.08
C GLU A 58 0.28 13.45 5.78
N GLU A 59 0.59 12.16 5.87
CA GLU A 59 0.61 11.22 4.74
C GLU A 59 -0.04 9.88 5.14
N PRO A 60 -1.36 9.82 5.36
CA PRO A 60 -2.03 8.62 5.86
C PRO A 60 -1.85 7.42 4.92
N TRP A 61 -1.78 7.70 3.61
CA TRP A 61 -1.51 6.70 2.58
C TRP A 61 -0.13 6.04 2.72
N ARG A 62 0.87 6.76 3.25
CA ARG A 62 2.23 6.21 3.43
C ARG A 62 2.21 5.16 4.53
N GLU A 63 1.60 5.47 5.68
CA GLU A 63 1.46 4.53 6.78
C GLU A 63 0.68 3.27 6.35
N VAL A 64 -0.43 3.46 5.63
CA VAL A 64 -1.23 2.35 5.10
C VAL A 64 -0.39 1.49 4.16
N GLY A 65 0.35 2.10 3.23
CA GLY A 65 1.25 1.40 2.32
C GLY A 65 2.26 0.55 3.08
N GLU A 66 2.96 1.12 4.07
CA GLU A 66 3.91 0.38 4.91
C GLU A 66 3.26 -0.80 5.64
N ARG A 67 2.05 -0.63 6.15
CA ARG A 67 1.31 -1.68 6.88
C ARG A 67 0.76 -2.77 5.97
N MET A 68 0.44 -2.46 4.72
CA MET A 68 0.05 -3.45 3.71
C MET A 68 1.22 -4.36 3.27
N LEU A 69 2.46 -3.88 3.45
CA LEU A 69 3.69 -4.62 3.12
C LEU A 69 4.17 -5.52 4.25
N ARG A 70 3.64 -5.37 5.47
CA ARG A 70 3.95 -6.25 6.59
C ARG A 70 3.27 -7.61 6.37
N PRO A 71 3.93 -8.73 6.71
CA PRO A 71 3.28 -10.04 6.73
C PRO A 71 2.08 -10.06 7.68
#